data_AF-A0A560GZU8-F1
#
_entry.id   AF-A0A560GZU8-F1
#
_cell.length_a   1.000
_cell.length_b   1.000
_cell.length_c   1.000
_cell.angle_alpha   90.00
_cell.angle_beta   90.00
_cell.angle_gamma   90.00
#
_symmetry.space_group_name_H-M   'P 1'
#
loop_
_entity.id
_entity.type
_entity.pdbx_description
1 polymer ?
#
loop_
_entity_poly.entity_id
_entity_poly.type
_entity_poly.pdbx_seq_one_letter_code
_entity_poly.pdbx_strand_id
1 'polypeptide(L)' 'MISVASGTKVHLACRPVDLRNGFDGLAAKVQQVLRADPFSGHLFLFRGKRGGHVT' A
#
# COMPACT_ATOMS: atom_id res chain seq x y z
N MET A 1 8.22 12.30 11.17
CA MET A 1 7.68 11.00 11.61
C MET A 1 6.19 11.01 11.35
N ILE A 2 5.61 9.99 10.72
CA ILE A 2 4.15 9.92 10.52
C ILE A 2 3.53 9.42 11.83
N SER A 3 2.60 10.19 12.40
CA SER A 3 1.80 9.77 13.56
C SER A 3 0.71 8.83 13.09
N VAL A 4 0.55 7.69 13.76
CA VAL A 4 -0.42 6.65 13.41
C VAL A 4 -1.33 6.42 14.61
N ALA A 5 -2.65 6.35 14.37
CA ALA A 5 -3.63 6.12 15.42
C ALA A 5 -3.48 4.71 16.04
N SER A 6 -3.88 4.57 17.31
CA SER A 6 -3.92 3.26 17.96
C SER A 6 -4.92 2.34 17.23
N GLY A 7 -4.51 1.09 16.97
CA GLY A 7 -5.32 0.12 16.24
C GLY A 7 -5.24 0.19 14.72
N THR A 8 -4.44 1.10 14.15
CA THR A 8 -4.18 1.10 12.70
C THR A 8 -3.49 -0.20 12.28
N LYS A 9 -4.08 -0.89 11.31
CA LYS A 9 -3.48 -2.07 10.69
C LYS A 9 -2.52 -1.64 9.57
N VAL A 10 -1.42 -2.37 9.44
CA VAL A 10 -0.44 -2.18 8.36
C VAL A 10 -0.49 -3.39 7.45
N HIS A 11 -0.77 -3.16 6.18
CA HIS A 11 -0.85 -4.20 5.16
C HIS A 11 0.33 -4.06 4.21
N LEU A 12 1.11 -5.13 4.04
CA LEU A 12 2.22 -5.17 3.09
C LEU A 12 1.83 -5.98 1.85
N ALA A 13 1.93 -5.36 0.68
CA ALA A 13 1.77 -6.08 -0.58
C ALA A 13 2.95 -7.06 -0.80
N CYS A 14 2.66 -8.37 -0.73
CA CYS A 14 3.68 -9.43 -0.89
C CYS A 14 4.26 -9.54 -2.31
N ARG A 15 3.64 -8.89 -3.30
CA ARG A 15 4.10 -8.85 -4.69
C ARG A 15 4.47 -7.42 -5.08
N PRO A 16 5.55 -7.21 -5.85
CA PRO A 16 5.88 -5.88 -6.32
C PRO A 16 4.77 -5.29 -7.18
N VAL A 17 4.43 -4.02 -6.92
CA VAL A 17 3.40 -3.25 -7.61
C VAL A 17 4.05 -2.22 -8.52
N ASP A 18 3.41 -1.93 -9.64
CA ASP A 18 3.81 -0.80 -10.46
C ASP A 18 3.35 0.49 -9.79
N LEU A 19 4.30 1.25 -9.24
CA LEU A 19 3.99 2.51 -8.54
C LEU A 19 3.59 3.64 -9.52
N ARG A 20 3.67 3.40 -10.83
CA ARG A 20 3.15 4.34 -11.86
C ARG A 20 1.63 4.36 -11.96
N ASN A 21 0.94 3.42 -11.31
CA ASN A 21 -0.51 3.35 -11.28
C ASN A 21 -1.18 4.52 -10.53
N GLY A 22 -0.41 5.35 -9.82
CA GLY A 22 -0.93 6.46 -9.03
C GLY A 22 -1.83 6.00 -7.87
N PHE A 23 -2.48 6.94 -7.20
CA PHE A 23 -3.30 6.64 -6.02
C PHE A 23 -4.52 5.78 -6.35
N ASP A 24 -5.27 6.13 -7.40
CA ASP A 24 -6.49 5.39 -7.78
C ASP A 24 -6.18 3.95 -8.17
N GLY A 25 -5.11 3.74 -8.94
CA GLY A 25 -4.71 2.39 -9.32
C GLY A 25 -4.15 1.57 -8.15
N LEU A 26 -3.52 2.20 -7.16
CA LEU A 26 -3.12 1.53 -5.92
C LEU A 26 -4.34 1.21 -5.03
N ALA A 27 -5.31 2.13 -4.91
CA ALA A 27 -6.57 1.90 -4.20
C ALA A 27 -7.36 0.73 -4.80
N ALA A 28 -7.43 0.67 -6.13
CA ALA A 28 -8.02 -0.46 -6.84
C ALA A 28 -7.30 -1.78 -6.49
N LYS A 29 -5.97 -1.77 -6.34
CA LYS A 29 -5.22 -2.96 -5.89
C LYS A 29 -5.51 -3.34 -4.45
N VAL A 30 -5.72 -2.39 -3.55
CA VAL A 30 -6.16 -2.69 -2.18
C VAL A 30 -7.48 -3.43 -2.18
N GLN A 31 -8.46 -2.93 -2.95
CA GLN A 31 -9.78 -3.56 -3.04
C GLN A 31 -9.71 -4.93 -3.72
N GLN A 32 -9.03 -5.04 -4.85
CA GLN A 32 -9.04 -6.26 -5.65
C GLN A 32 -8.13 -7.38 -5.12
N VAL A 33 -6.95 -7.02 -4.60
CA VAL A 33 -5.92 -7.98 -4.19
C VAL A 33 -5.97 -8.22 -2.69
N LEU A 34 -5.97 -7.14 -1.90
CA LEU A 34 -5.99 -7.26 -0.44
C LEU A 34 -7.40 -7.45 0.12
N ARG A 35 -8.45 -7.29 -0.70
CA ARG A 35 -9.86 -7.39 -0.29
C ARG A 35 -10.18 -6.53 0.93
N ALA A 36 -9.58 -5.34 0.97
CA ALA A 36 -9.71 -4.38 2.05
C ALA A 36 -10.25 -3.05 1.51
N ASP A 37 -10.75 -2.20 2.41
CA ASP A 37 -11.14 -0.84 2.07
C ASP A 37 -9.91 0.11 2.07
N PRO A 38 -9.53 0.72 0.94
CA PRO A 38 -8.42 1.66 0.84
C PRO A 38 -8.60 2.93 1.67
N PHE A 39 -9.84 3.27 2.07
CA PHE A 39 -10.15 4.49 2.83
C PHE A 39 -10.38 4.23 4.33
N SER A 40 -10.11 3.01 4.80
CA SER A 40 -10.33 2.58 6.19
C SER A 40 -9.43 3.25 7.26
N GLY A 41 -8.55 4.18 6.87
CA GLY A 41 -7.54 4.75 7.76
C GLY A 41 -6.42 3.77 8.13
N HIS A 42 -6.31 2.66 7.41
CA HIS A 42 -5.22 1.69 7.51
C HIS A 42 -4.09 2.02 6.54
N LEU A 43 -2.88 1.57 6.86
CA LEU A 43 -1.70 1.81 6.03
C LEU A 43 -1.49 0.66 5.06
N PHE A 44 -1.32 0.99 3.78
CA PHE A 44 -1.03 0.03 2.72
C PHE A 44 0.37 0.30 2.14
N LEU A 45 1.28 -0.63 2.36
CA LEU A 45 2.67 -0.56 1.92
C LEU A 45 2.86 -1.33 0.62
N PHE A 46 3.44 -0.66 -0.37
CA PHE A 46 3.74 -1.22 -1.68
C PHE A 46 5.22 -1.15 -1.98
N ARG A 47 5.78 -2.23 -2.53
CA ARG A 47 7.12 -2.23 -3.09
C ARG A 47 7.07 -2.05 -4.60
N GLY A 48 7.81 -1.10 -5.14
CA GLY A 48 7.92 -0.90 -6.58
C GLY A 48 8.60 -2.06 -7.32
N LYS A 49 8.12 -2.39 -8.53
CA LYS A 49 8.70 -3.43 -9.40
C LYS A 49 10.20 -3.28 -9.68
N ARG A 50 10.68 -2.04 -9.80
CA ARG A 50 12.09 -1.76 -10.12
C ARG A 50 13.04 -1.90 -8.92
N GLY A 51 12.54 -2.21 -7.72
CA GLY A 51 13.38 -2.41 -6.54
C GLY A 51 14.39 -1.27 -6.34
N GLY A 52 13.91 -0.04 -6.17
CA GLY A 52 14.78 1.13 -6.00
C GLY A 52 15.29 1.29 -4.56
N HIS A 53 16.62 1.44 -4.45
CA HIS A 53 17.52 1.71 -3.31
C HIS A 53 17.14 1.16 -1.92
N VAL A 54 17.92 0.16 -1.50
CA VAL A 54 18.27 -0.08 -0.09
C VAL A 54 19.72 0.38 0.05
N THR A 55 19.94 1.52 0.71
CA THR A 55 21.26 1.99 1.16
C THR A 55 21.14 2.41 2.61
#